data_AF-A0A5C5W7S3-F1
#
_entry.id   AF-A0A5C5W7S3-F1
#
_cell.length_a   1.000
_cell.length_b   1.000
_cell.length_c   1.000
_cell.angle_alpha   90.00
_cell.angle_beta   90.00
_cell.angle_gamma   90.00
#
_symmetry.space_group_name_H-M   'P 1'
#
loop_
_entity.id
_entity.type
_entity.pdbx_description
1 polymer ?
#
loop_
_entity_poly.entity_id
_entity_poly.type
_entity_poly.pdbx_seq_one_letter_code
_entity_poly.pdbx_strand_id
1 'polypeptide(L)' 'MTQNAGTVAANAPLNARRRGKAQQAEAAFWRLMQESSREDFYGTMTLTLSVQSGHVQQVRMTTDRLLK' A
#
# COMPACT_ATOMS: atom_id res chain seq x y z
N MET A 1 36.18 -1.06 -31.50
CA MET A 1 36.26 -0.57 -30.11
C MET A 1 34.83 -0.36 -29.62
N THR A 2 34.22 -1.39 -29.05
CA THR A 2 32.80 -1.43 -28.65
C THR A 2 32.71 -1.24 -27.14
N GLN A 3 32.07 -0.14 -26.71
CA GLN A 3 31.89 0.22 -25.31
C GLN A 3 30.59 -0.41 -24.80
N ASN A 4 30.70 -1.43 -23.95
CA ASN A 4 29.57 -2.10 -23.33
C ASN A 4 28.93 -1.20 -22.27
N ALA A 5 27.68 -0.80 -22.51
CA ALA A 5 26.84 -0.08 -21.56
C ALA A 5 26.40 -1.04 -20.43
N GLY A 6 27.20 -1.11 -19.37
CA GLY A 6 26.88 -1.82 -18.14
C GLY A 6 25.88 -1.05 -17.27
N THR A 7 24.71 -1.66 -17.07
CA THR A 7 24.05 -1.83 -15.76
C THR A 7 24.09 -0.66 -14.76
N VAL A 8 23.17 0.32 -14.89
CA VAL A 8 22.97 1.40 -13.88
C VAL A 8 21.68 1.29 -13.06
N ALA A 9 20.92 0.20 -13.18
CA ALA A 9 19.62 0.06 -12.49
C ALA A 9 19.67 -0.62 -11.11
N ALA A 10 20.85 -0.98 -10.59
CA ALA A 10 20.94 -1.83 -9.40
C ALA A 10 20.97 -1.08 -8.05
N ASN A 11 21.23 0.24 -8.04
CA ASN A 11 21.57 0.96 -6.80
C ASN A 11 20.68 2.17 -6.49
N ALA A 12 19.36 2.03 -6.70
CA ALA A 12 18.43 2.98 -6.10
C ALA A 12 18.58 2.92 -4.57
N PRO A 13 18.79 4.04 -3.86
CA PRO A 13 19.03 4.04 -2.42
C PRO A 13 17.86 3.31 -1.74
N LEU A 14 18.16 2.37 -0.84
CA LEU A 14 17.16 1.56 -0.13
C LEU A 14 16.06 2.43 0.50
N ASN A 15 16.40 3.66 0.87
CA ASN A 15 15.49 4.67 1.41
C ASN A 15 14.46 5.20 0.40
N ALA A 16 14.79 5.29 -0.89
CA ALA A 16 13.85 5.65 -1.95
C ALA A 16 12.86 4.51 -2.22
N ARG A 17 13.34 3.26 -2.26
CA ARG A 17 12.46 2.07 -2.36
C ARG A 17 11.54 1.93 -1.13
N ARG A 18 12.05 2.20 0.09
CA ARG A 18 11.25 2.18 1.33
C ARG A 18 10.20 3.29 1.37
N ARG A 19 10.54 4.52 0.97
CA ARG A 19 9.57 5.61 0.81
C ARG A 19 8.47 5.26 -0.19
N GLY A 20 8.82 4.63 -1.31
CA GLY A 20 7.85 4.15 -2.28
C GLY A 20 6.87 3.12 -1.69
N LYS A 21 7.36 2.19 -0.86
CA LYS A 21 6.50 1.20 -0.19
C LYS A 21 5.54 1.84 0.82
N ALA A 22 6.02 2.79 1.62
CA ALA A 22 5.18 3.50 2.58
C ALA A 22 4.09 4.32 1.88
N GLN A 23 4.44 5.06 0.82
CA GLN A 23 3.48 5.80 0.00
C GLN A 23 2.46 4.90 -0.69
N GLN A 24 2.88 3.72 -1.15
CA GLN A 24 1.96 2.73 -1.73
C GLN A 24 0.99 2.18 -0.68
N ALA A 25 1.46 1.91 0.54
CA ALA A 25 0.62 1.46 1.64
C ALA A 25 -0.39 2.55 2.06
N GLU A 26 0.03 3.80 2.11
CA GLU A 26 -0.84 4.96 2.40
C GLU A 26 -1.90 5.15 1.31
N ALA A 27 -1.51 5.08 0.03
CA ALA A 27 -2.45 5.16 -1.09
C ALA A 27 -3.45 3.99 -1.10
N ALA A 28 -2.99 2.77 -0.77
CA ALA A 28 -3.87 1.61 -0.63
C ALA A 28 -4.85 1.80 0.54
N PHE A 29 -4.36 2.25 1.70
CA PHE A 29 -5.20 2.56 2.86
C PHE A 29 -6.28 3.59 2.53
N TRP A 30 -5.92 4.68 1.83
CA TRP A 30 -6.87 5.69 1.42
C TRP A 30 -7.98 5.14 0.51
N ARG A 31 -7.62 4.33 -0.50
CA ARG A 31 -8.59 3.67 -1.38
C ARG A 31 -9.55 2.76 -0.64
N LEU A 32 -9.05 2.03 0.35
CA LEU A 32 -9.83 1.15 1.20
C LEU A 32 -10.87 1.93 2.02
N MET A 33 -10.47 3.05 2.61
CA MET A 33 -11.37 3.95 3.34
C MET A 33 -12.43 4.59 2.44
N GLN A 34 -12.07 4.93 1.20
CA GLN A 34 -13.04 5.46 0.22
C GLN A 34 -14.12 4.43 -0.11
N GLU A 35 -13.76 3.14 -0.27
CA GLU A 35 -14.71 2.08 -0.62
C GLU A 35 -15.76 1.85 0.48
N SER A 36 -15.37 1.91 1.76
CA SER A 36 -16.32 1.81 2.88
C SER A 36 -17.16 3.06 3.11
N SER A 37 -16.71 4.20 2.60
CA SER A 37 -17.40 5.49 2.79
C SER A 37 -18.43 5.79 1.69
N ARG A 38 -18.69 4.83 0.79
CA ARG A 38 -19.70 4.97 -0.26
C ARG A 38 -21.10 4.95 0.35
N GLU A 39 -21.98 5.82 -0.14
CA GLU A 39 -23.36 5.97 0.35
C GLU A 39 -24.15 4.64 0.30
N ASP A 40 -23.87 3.80 -0.71
CA ASP A 40 -24.49 2.49 -0.90
C ASP A 40 -23.70 1.33 -0.27
N PHE A 41 -22.74 1.60 0.61
CA PHE A 41 -22.02 0.54 1.30
C PHE A 41 -22.88 -0.06 2.41
N TYR A 42 -23.51 -1.20 2.12
CA TYR A 42 -24.21 -2.02 3.10
C TYR A 42 -23.32 -3.17 3.53
N GLY A 43 -22.72 -3.08 4.71
CA GLY A 43 -21.80 -4.10 5.19
C GLY A 43 -20.99 -3.68 6.40
N THR A 44 -20.10 -4.56 6.83
CA THR A 44 -19.09 -4.29 7.85
C THR A 44 -17.71 -4.31 7.22
N MET A 45 -16.90 -3.31 7.52
CA MET A 45 -15.47 -3.30 7.18
C MET A 45 -14.66 -3.40 8.47
N THR A 46 -13.74 -4.36 8.51
CA THR A 46 -12.72 -4.46 9.56
C THR A 46 -11.35 -4.15 8.97
N LEU A 47 -10.67 -3.17 9.55
CA LEU A 47 -9.32 -2.75 9.17
C LEU A 47 -8.35 -3.09 10.30
N THR A 48 -7.27 -3.80 9.97
CA THR A 48 -6.17 -4.09 10.89
C THR A 48 -4.89 -3.46 10.37
N LEU A 49 -4.33 -2.54 11.14
CA LEU A 49 -3.08 -1.84 10.85
C LEU A 49 -2.01 -2.28 11.86
N SER A 50 -0.91 -2.83 11.37
CA SER A 50 0.26 -3.16 12.19
C SER A 50 1.35 -2.13 11.96
N VAL A 51 1.69 -1.38 13.01
CA VAL A 51 2.76 -0.37 13.01
C VAL A 51 3.87 -0.83 13.93
N GLN A 52 5.10 -0.80 13.44
CA GLN A 52 6.30 -1.09 14.24
C GLN A 52 7.35 -0.04 13.95
N SER A 53 7.91 0.56 15.01
CA SER A 53 8.95 1.60 14.90
C SER A 53 8.57 2.77 13.99
N GLY A 54 7.30 3.19 14.01
CA GLY A 54 6.79 4.27 13.16
C GLY A 54 6.59 3.89 11.69
N HIS A 55 6.71 2.61 11.34
CA HIS A 55 6.50 2.11 9.98
C HIS A 55 5.30 1.18 9.89
N VAL A 56 4.48 1.37 8.86
CA VAL A 56 3.40 0.44 8.49
C VAL A 56 4.03 -0.84 7.97
N GLN A 57 3.84 -1.93 8.70
CA GLN A 57 4.35 -3.25 8.31
C GLN A 57 3.31 -4.04 7.53
N GLN A 58 2.05 -3.95 7.95
CA GLN A 58 0.95 -4.70 7.35
C GLN A 58 -0.35 -3.91 7.45
N VAL A 59 -1.11 -3.93 6.35
CA VAL A 59 -2.50 -3.48 6.29
C VAL A 59 -3.32 -4.67 5.85
N ARG A 60 -4.32 -5.07 6.65
CA ARG A 60 -5.32 -6.06 6.26
C ARG A 60 -6.70 -5.41 6.34
N MET A 61 -7.49 -5.61 5.31
CA MET A 61 -8.89 -5.22 5.29
C MET A 61 -9.74 -6.45 4.99
N THR A 62 -10.81 -6.59 5.76
CA THR A 62 -11.85 -7.60 5.57
C THR A 62 -13.17 -6.87 5.41
N THR A 63 -13.94 -7.25 4.40
CA THR A 63 -15.20 -6.60 4.06
C THR A 63 -16.29 -7.66 3.96
N ASP A 64 -17.31 -7.53 4.80
CA ASP A 64 -18.52 -8.33 4.75
C ASP A 64 -19.64 -7.48 4.17
N ARG A 65 -20.03 -7.73 2.91
CA ARG A 65 -21.12 -7.00 2.25
C ARG A 65 -22.45 -7.73 2.47
N LEU A 66 -23.47 -6.96 2.80
CA LEU A 66 -24.85 -7.43 2.78
C LEU A 66 -25.41 -7.20 1.38
N LEU A 67 -25.62 -8.28 0.62
CA LEU A 67 -26.28 -8.21 -0.68
C LEU A 67 -27.81 -8.20 -0.44
N LYS A 68 -28.52 -7.24 -1.07
CA LYS A 68 -29.99 -7.19 -1.07
C LYS A 68 -30.55 -8.08 -2.19
#